data_AF-A0A527GW93-F1
#
_entry.id   AF-A0A527GW93-F1
#
_cell.length_a   1.000
_cell.length_b   1.000
_cell.length_c   1.000
_cell.angle_alpha   90.00
_cell.angle_beta   90.00
_cell.angle_gamma   90.00
#
_symmetry.space_group_name_H-M   'P 1'
#
loop_
_entity.id
_entity.type
_entity.pdbx_description
1 polymer ?
#
loop_
_entity_poly.entity_id
_entity_poly.type
_entity_poly.pdbx_seq_one_letter_code
_entity_poly.pdbx_strand_id
1 'polypeptide(L)' 'PMVAPSIVAMAGDEALRDRTEGLLLRNTQVANQFDLCAISLPMPGTKLPAGLMLVARHGHDRRLLGIAAAVEALLSG' A
#
# COMPACT_ATOMS: atom_id res chain seq x y z
N PRO A 1 7.37 1.91 -6.85
CA PRO A 1 6.23 1.68 -7.77
C PRO A 1 6.71 0.86 -8.96
N MET A 2 5.86 0.03 -9.55
CA MET A 2 6.16 -0.71 -10.78
C MET A 2 5.01 -0.53 -11.76
N VAL A 3 5.31 -0.63 -13.06
CA VAL A 3 4.27 -0.70 -14.09
C VAL A 3 3.52 -2.02 -13.91
N ALA A 4 2.19 -1.96 -13.96
CA ALA A 4 1.37 -3.16 -13.87
C ALA A 4 1.67 -4.08 -15.07
N PRO A 5 2.03 -5.36 -14.84
CA PRO A 5 2.10 -6.34 -15.91
C PRO A 5 0.71 -6.56 -16.53
N SER A 6 0.67 -7.05 -17.77
CA SER A 6 -0.61 -7.43 -18.37
C SER A 6 -1.20 -8.64 -17.65
N ILE A 7 -2.54 -8.72 -17.61
CA ILE A 7 -3.26 -9.86 -17.02
C ILE A 7 -2.83 -11.17 -17.69
N VAL A 8 -2.63 -11.16 -19.01
CA VAL A 8 -2.18 -12.34 -19.77
C VAL A 8 -0.80 -12.80 -19.31
N ALA A 9 0.15 -11.87 -19.13
CA ALA A 9 1.49 -12.22 -18.63
C ALA A 9 1.42 -12.81 -17.21
N MET A 10 0.60 -12.22 -16.33
CA MET A 10 0.40 -12.71 -14.97
C MET A 10 -0.25 -14.11 -14.91
N ALA A 11 -1.12 -14.43 -15.88
CA ALA A 11 -1.79 -15.73 -15.95
C ALA A 11 -0.89 -16.84 -16.54
N GLY A 12 0.02 -16.47 -17.44
CA GLY A 12 0.89 -17.42 -18.16
C GLY A 12 2.26 -17.66 -17.55
N ASP A 13 2.70 -16.84 -16.59
CA ASP A 13 4.03 -16.91 -15.97
C ASP A 13 3.93 -16.83 -14.44
N GLU A 14 4.07 -18.00 -13.80
CA GLU A 14 4.02 -18.13 -12.34
C GLU A 14 5.16 -17.40 -11.64
N ALA A 15 6.38 -17.46 -12.17
CA ALA A 15 7.53 -16.80 -11.54
C ALA A 15 7.38 -15.27 -11.60
N LEU A 16 6.85 -14.74 -12.71
CA LEU A 16 6.49 -13.33 -12.82
C LEU A 16 5.39 -12.96 -11.82
N ARG A 17 4.35 -13.80 -11.69
CA ARG A 17 3.24 -13.58 -10.77
C ARG A 17 3.72 -13.51 -9.32
N ASP A 18 4.45 -14.52 -8.86
CA ASP A 18 4.94 -14.61 -7.48
C ASP A 18 5.88 -13.44 -7.15
N ARG A 19 6.78 -13.08 -8.08
CA ARG A 19 7.65 -11.91 -7.91
C ARG A 19 6.84 -10.62 -7.81
N THR A 20 5.85 -10.43 -8.67
CA THR A 20 5.02 -9.23 -8.71
C THR A 20 4.18 -9.12 -7.44
N GLU A 21 3.53 -10.21 -7.02
CA GLU A 21 2.76 -10.28 -5.79
C GLU A 21 3.61 -10.00 -4.56
N GLY A 22 4.79 -10.61 -4.46
CA GLY A 22 5.74 -10.34 -3.37
C GLY A 22 6.14 -8.86 -3.31
N LEU A 23 6.39 -8.21 -4.45
CA LEU A 23 6.71 -6.78 -4.50
C LEU A 23 5.53 -5.89 -4.10
N LEU A 24 4.31 -6.21 -4.53
CA LEU A 24 3.11 -5.42 -4.28
C LEU A 24 2.59 -5.59 -2.85
N LEU A 25 2.69 -6.81 -2.30
CA LEU A 25 2.12 -7.16 -1.00
C LEU A 25 3.11 -7.07 0.17
N ARG A 26 4.42 -6.88 -0.06
CA ARG A 26 5.44 -6.83 1.00
C ARG A 26 5.11 -5.96 2.21
N ASN A 27 4.36 -4.87 2.01
CA ASN A 27 3.94 -3.98 3.10
C ASN A 27 2.56 -4.36 3.64
N THR A 28 1.59 -4.63 2.75
CA THR A 28 0.20 -4.87 3.13
C THR A 28 0.00 -6.22 3.80
N GLN A 29 0.77 -7.23 3.39
CA GLN A 29 0.73 -8.56 3.97
C GLN A 29 1.09 -8.56 5.46
N VAL A 30 2.04 -7.71 5.89
CA VAL A 30 2.40 -7.56 7.31
C VAL A 30 1.19 -7.09 8.12
N ALA A 31 0.45 -6.09 7.64
CA ALA A 31 -0.74 -5.60 8.35
C ALA A 31 -1.81 -6.69 8.49
N ASN A 32 -2.04 -7.46 7.42
CA ASN A 32 -3.04 -8.54 7.41
C ASN A 32 -2.65 -9.70 8.34
N GLN A 33 -1.37 -10.12 8.35
CA GLN A 33 -0.93 -11.27 9.15
C GLN A 33 -0.93 -11.00 10.66
N PHE A 34 -0.71 -9.74 11.07
CA PHE A 34 -0.64 -9.35 12.47
C PHE A 34 -1.90 -8.66 12.98
N ASP A 35 -3.01 -8.73 12.23
CA ASP A 35 -4.31 -8.13 12.60
C ASP A 35 -4.18 -6.63 12.95
N LEU A 36 -3.41 -5.90 12.15
CA LEU A 36 -3.18 -4.47 12.30
C LEU A 36 -4.21 -3.67 11.51
N CYS A 37 -4.46 -2.41 11.89
CA CYS A 37 -5.22 -1.49 11.06
C CYS A 37 -4.28 -0.61 10.22
N ALA A 38 -4.66 -0.32 8.97
CA ALA A 38 -3.83 0.43 8.05
C ALA A 38 -4.65 1.34 7.14
N ILE A 39 -4.04 2.42 6.67
CA ILE A 39 -4.61 3.38 5.71
C ILE A 39 -3.57 3.80 4.68
N SER A 40 -4.00 4.00 3.43
CA SER A 40 -3.16 4.53 2.35
C SER A 40 -3.56 5.95 2.02
N LEU A 41 -2.60 6.87 2.03
CA LEU A 41 -2.76 8.27 1.64
C LEU A 41 -2.19 8.52 0.24
N PRO A 42 -2.78 9.43 -0.55
CA PRO A 42 -2.23 9.80 -1.85
C PRO A 42 -0.87 10.51 -1.70
N MET A 43 0.07 10.25 -2.61
CA MET A 43 1.31 11.01 -2.74
C MET A 43 1.34 11.71 -4.11
N PRO A 44 0.94 13.00 -4.20
CA PRO A 44 0.93 13.72 -5.48
C PRO A 44 2.35 13.92 -6.03
N GLY A 45 2.45 14.14 -7.35
CA GLY A 45 3.73 14.44 -8.01
C GLY A 45 4.64 13.24 -8.31
N THR A 46 4.24 12.02 -7.97
CA THR A 46 5.02 10.81 -8.28
C THR A 46 4.90 10.42 -9.75
N LYS A 47 6.00 9.99 -10.39
CA LYS A 47 6.05 9.57 -11.80
C LYS A 47 5.03 8.47 -12.17
N LEU A 48 4.75 7.58 -11.24
CA LEU A 48 3.66 6.60 -11.30
C LEU A 48 2.81 6.77 -10.05
N PRO A 49 1.49 6.55 -10.08
CA PRO A 49 0.64 6.65 -8.89
C PRO A 49 1.20 5.83 -7.73
N ALA A 50 1.33 6.46 -6.58
CA ALA A 50 1.82 5.83 -5.35
C ALA A 50 1.07 6.40 -4.14
N GLY A 51 1.04 5.61 -3.06
CA GLY A 51 0.46 6.01 -1.79
C GLY A 51 1.40 5.74 -0.62
N LEU A 52 1.24 6.53 0.44
CA LEU A 52 1.91 6.34 1.72
C LEU A 52 1.01 5.49 2.63
N MET A 53 1.47 4.30 3.00
CA MET A 53 0.74 3.43 3.92
C MET A 53 1.15 3.72 5.37
N LEU A 54 0.18 4.00 6.22
CA LEU A 54 0.33 4.14 7.67
C LEU A 54 -0.31 2.93 8.35
N VAL A 55 0.34 2.39 9.39
CA VAL A 55 -0.11 1.19 10.10
C VAL A 55 -0.14 1.46 11.60
N ALA A 56 -1.17 0.95 12.28
CA ALA A 56 -1.31 0.97 13.74
C ALA A 56 -1.77 -0.39 14.25
N ARG A 57 -1.69 -0.58 15.58
CA ARG A 57 -2.16 -1.82 16.24
C ARG A 57 -3.65 -2.04 16.03
N HIS A 58 -4.09 -3.29 16.11
CA HIS A 58 -5.50 -3.69 16.15
C HIS A 58 -6.36 -2.74 17.01
N GLY A 59 -7.50 -2.28 16.49
CA GLY A 59 -8.46 -1.44 17.21
C GLY A 59 -8.05 0.02 17.43
N HIS A 60 -6.91 0.48 16.88
CA HIS A 60 -6.46 1.88 16.99
C HIS A 60 -6.91 2.78 15.82
N ASP A 61 -7.94 2.40 15.07
CA ASP A 61 -8.40 3.07 13.84
C ASP A 61 -8.62 4.58 14.02
N ARG A 62 -9.30 4.99 15.09
CA ARG A 62 -9.53 6.43 15.37
C ARG A 62 -8.22 7.21 15.53
N ARG A 63 -7.24 6.62 16.21
CA ARG A 63 -5.92 7.23 16.38
C ARG A 63 -5.16 7.26 15.05
N LEU A 64 -5.22 6.18 14.29
CA LEU A 64 -4.59 6.09 12.97
C LEU A 64 -5.16 7.14 12.00
N LEU A 65 -6.49 7.29 11.96
CA LEU A 65 -7.16 8.28 11.12
C LEU A 65 -6.82 9.73 11.52
N GLY A 66 -6.69 10.01 12.81
CA GLY A 66 -6.23 11.33 13.27
C GLY A 66 -4.81 11.66 12.81
N ILE A 67 -3.91 10.68 12.84
CA ILE A 67 -2.55 10.83 12.29
C ILE A 67 -2.61 10.98 10.77
N ALA A 68 -3.42 10.17 10.10
CA ALA A 68 -3.54 10.16 8.65
C ALA A 68 -4.03 11.51 8.11
N ALA A 69 -5.03 12.12 8.75
CA ALA A 69 -5.52 13.45 8.37
C ALA A 69 -4.43 14.53 8.50
N ALA A 70 -3.61 14.48 9.56
CA ALA A 70 -2.50 15.41 9.73
C ALA A 70 -1.40 15.21 8.67
N VAL A 71 -1.08 13.95 8.34
CA VAL A 71 -0.09 13.62 7.30
C VAL A 71 -0.62 13.97 5.90
N GLU A 72 -1.88 13.72 5.60
CA GLU A 72 -2.51 14.05 4.31
C GLU A 72 -2.44 15.56 4.03
N ALA A 73 -2.67 16.39 5.04
CA ALA A 73 -2.55 17.85 4.91
C ALA A 73 -1.12 18.29 4.53
N LEU A 74 -0.09 17.57 4.99
CA LEU A 74 1.31 17.83 4.64
C LEU A 74 1.68 17.31 3.25
N LEU A 75 1.03 16.24 2.78
CA LEU A 75 1.25 15.66 1.45
C LEU A 75 0.49 16.39 0.34
N SER A 76 -0.56 17.13 0.70
CA SER A 76 -1.44 17.84 -0.25
C SER A 76 -0.94 19.25 -0.62
N GLY A 77 0.19 19.69 -0.06
CA GLY A 77 0.87 20.93 -0.43
C GLY A 77 1.83 20.73 -1.59
#